data_AF-A0A2E8DZ29-F1
#
_entry.id   AF-A0A2E8DZ29-F1
#
_cell.length_a   1.000
_cell.length_b   1.000
_cell.length_c   1.000
_cell.angle_alpha   90.00
_cell.angle_beta   90.00
_cell.angle_gamma   90.00
#
_symmetry.space_group_name_H-M   'P 1'
#
loop_
_entity.id
_entity.type
_entity.pdbx_description
1 polymer ?
#
loop_
_entity_poly.entity_id
_entity_poly.type
_entity_poly.pdbx_seq_one_letter_code
_entity_poly.pdbx_strand_id
1 'polypeptide(L)'
;MRKDIRDAISVIMGVEPIEINSALFSGQNRRRLYWTNIPKVAEKLTQLSGQQNLITGKSLLTDQTYEIATVRKGNPRQIVKPATDKLPCLTASYYKGINADGRPGKAKSFGDYERGKIEMLSPVECERMQTVPEGYTEGVAKTHRYKALGNGFTVDVIAFILSCIP
;
A
#
# COMPACT_ATOMS: atom_id res chain seq x y z
N MET A 1 -10.44 11.66 -0.54
CA MET A 1 -10.26 13.11 -0.81
C MET A 1 -11.64 13.75 -0.75
N ARG A 2 -11.78 14.99 -0.27
CA ARG A 2 -13.08 15.66 -0.31
C ARG A 2 -13.47 15.94 -1.78
N LYS A 3 -14.77 15.92 -2.07
CA LYS A 3 -15.30 16.07 -3.44
C LYS A 3 -14.93 17.42 -4.05
N ASP A 4 -15.06 18.51 -3.29
CA ASP A 4 -14.74 19.87 -3.75
C ASP A 4 -13.27 20.02 -4.19
N ILE A 5 -12.33 19.43 -3.44
CA ILE A 5 -10.91 19.44 -3.80
C ILE A 5 -10.66 18.64 -5.08
N ARG A 6 -11.28 17.45 -5.18
CA ARG A 6 -11.15 16.59 -6.36
C ARG A 6 -11.67 17.31 -7.61
N ASP A 7 -12.87 17.87 -7.52
CA ASP A 7 -13.53 18.53 -8.64
C ASP A 7 -12.75 19.80 -9.05
N ALA A 8 -12.19 20.56 -8.11
CA ALA A 8 -11.29 21.68 -8.41
C ALA A 8 -10.02 21.26 -9.16
N ILE A 9 -9.40 20.12 -8.78
CA ILE A 9 -8.25 19.58 -9.52
C ILE A 9 -8.69 19.15 -10.93
N SER A 10 -9.85 18.49 -11.09
CA SER A 10 -10.36 18.11 -12.41
C SER A 10 -10.55 19.31 -13.32
N VAL A 11 -11.09 20.43 -12.81
CA VAL A 11 -11.23 21.68 -13.57
C VAL A 11 -9.88 22.23 -14.02
N ILE A 12 -8.88 22.26 -13.14
CA ILE A 12 -7.53 22.77 -13.46
C ILE A 12 -6.82 21.86 -14.47
N MET A 13 -6.94 20.54 -14.31
CA MET A 13 -6.27 19.55 -15.15
C MET A 13 -7.00 19.30 -16.48
N GLY A 14 -8.27 19.68 -16.60
CA GLY A 14 -9.11 19.46 -17.79
C GLY A 14 -9.52 18.00 -18.01
N VAL A 15 -9.34 17.13 -17.01
CA VAL A 15 -9.65 15.69 -17.06
C VAL A 15 -10.17 15.21 -15.71
N GLU A 16 -10.97 14.14 -15.70
CA GLU A 16 -11.40 13.50 -14.46
C GLU A 16 -10.36 12.48 -13.96
N PRO A 17 -10.27 12.22 -12.64
CA PRO A 17 -9.33 11.24 -12.12
C PRO A 17 -9.79 9.81 -12.38
N ILE A 18 -8.81 8.94 -12.62
CA ILE A 18 -8.98 7.50 -12.59
C ILE A 18 -8.58 7.01 -11.19
N GLU A 19 -9.50 6.31 -10.52
CA GLU A 19 -9.19 5.68 -9.23
C GLU A 19 -8.55 4.31 -9.43
N ILE A 20 -7.36 4.11 -8.86
CA ILE A 20 -6.66 2.82 -8.88
C ILE A 20 -6.30 2.43 -7.45
N ASN A 21 -6.64 1.19 -7.07
CA ASN A 21 -6.14 0.56 -5.86
C ASN A 21 -4.92 -0.30 -6.20
N SER A 22 -3.78 -0.04 -5.55
CA SER A 22 -2.57 -0.86 -5.73
C SER A 22 -2.75 -2.33 -5.37
N ALA A 23 -3.86 -2.73 -4.74
CA ALA A 23 -4.18 -4.13 -4.48
C ALA A 23 -4.24 -5.00 -5.75
N LEU A 24 -4.45 -4.38 -6.93
CA LEU A 24 -4.39 -5.06 -8.24
C LEU A 24 -2.97 -5.43 -8.67
N PHE A 25 -1.95 -4.75 -8.13
CA PHE A 25 -0.55 -4.86 -8.53
C PHE A 25 0.38 -5.31 -7.39
N SER A 26 -0.11 -5.32 -6.15
CA SER A 26 0.70 -5.56 -4.95
C SER A 26 -0.14 -6.14 -3.81
N GLY A 27 0.53 -6.61 -2.77
CA GLY A 27 -0.06 -7.13 -1.53
C GLY A 27 -0.57 -6.06 -0.56
N GLN A 28 -0.82 -4.82 -1.01
CA GLN A 28 -1.31 -3.72 -0.16
C GLN A 28 -2.55 -3.00 -0.73
N ASN A 29 -3.41 -2.52 0.16
CA ASN A 29 -4.49 -1.60 -0.19
C ASN A 29 -3.98 -0.15 -0.19
N ARG A 30 -3.90 0.47 -1.37
CA ARG A 30 -3.49 1.87 -1.56
C ARG A 30 -4.32 2.48 -2.69
N ARG A 31 -5.48 3.06 -2.33
CA ARG A 31 -6.38 3.77 -3.25
C ARG A 31 -5.81 5.17 -3.56
N ARG A 32 -5.65 5.49 -4.84
CA ARG A 32 -5.15 6.79 -5.32
C ARG A 32 -5.93 7.25 -6.55
N LEU A 33 -6.01 8.56 -6.71
CA LEU A 33 -6.61 9.22 -7.86
C LEU A 33 -5.49 9.69 -8.79
N TYR A 34 -5.60 9.35 -10.08
CA TYR A 34 -4.64 9.71 -11.12
C TYR A 34 -5.35 10.57 -12.17
N TRP A 35 -4.99 11.84 -12.26
CA TRP A 35 -5.39 12.71 -13.37
C TRP A 35 -4.40 12.52 -14.50
N THR A 36 -4.86 12.04 -15.65
CA THR A 36 -4.02 11.75 -16.81
C THR A 36 -4.81 11.86 -18.11
N ASN A 37 -4.15 12.28 -19.17
CA ASN A 37 -4.67 12.29 -20.54
C ASN A 37 -4.17 11.09 -21.36
N ILE A 38 -3.44 10.15 -20.75
CA ILE A 38 -2.98 8.93 -21.43
C ILE A 38 -4.22 8.09 -21.80
N PRO A 39 -4.40 7.72 -23.07
CA PRO A 39 -5.59 7.03 -23.53
C PRO A 39 -5.65 5.59 -22.99
N LYS A 40 -6.85 4.99 -23.00
CA LYS A 40 -7.10 3.57 -22.67
C LYS A 40 -6.74 3.09 -21.26
N VAL A 41 -6.26 3.95 -20.36
CA VAL A 41 -5.92 3.56 -18.97
C VAL A 41 -7.12 2.94 -18.26
N ALA A 42 -8.30 3.58 -18.30
CA ALA A 42 -9.52 3.07 -17.65
C ALA A 42 -10.03 1.76 -18.28
N GLU A 43 -9.95 1.63 -19.59
CA GLU A 43 -10.33 0.43 -20.34
C GLU A 43 -9.44 -0.76 -19.95
N LYS A 44 -8.11 -0.59 -20.05
CA LYS A 44 -7.14 -1.64 -19.68
C LYS A 44 -7.22 -2.00 -18.19
N LEU A 45 -7.53 -1.04 -17.32
CA LEU A 45 -7.69 -1.29 -15.89
C LEU A 45 -8.91 -2.20 -15.61
N THR A 46 -10.00 -1.98 -16.34
CA THR A 46 -11.21 -2.82 -16.26
C THR A 46 -10.91 -4.24 -16.72
N GLN A 47 -10.15 -4.40 -17.81
CA GLN A 47 -9.69 -5.71 -18.30
C GLN A 47 -8.78 -6.42 -17.27
N LEU A 48 -7.83 -5.70 -16.69
CA LEU A 48 -6.91 -6.24 -15.68
C LEU A 48 -7.63 -6.71 -14.42
N SER A 49 -8.67 -5.98 -13.98
CA SER A 49 -9.45 -6.35 -12.79
C SER A 49 -10.19 -7.68 -12.94
N GLY A 50 -10.39 -8.16 -14.17
CA GLY A 50 -10.94 -9.50 -14.45
C GLY A 50 -9.91 -10.64 -14.40
N GLN A 51 -8.61 -10.33 -14.32
CA GLN A 51 -7.54 -11.32 -14.27
C GLN A 51 -7.10 -11.56 -12.82
N GLN A 52 -7.10 -12.82 -12.38
CA GLN A 52 -6.68 -13.19 -11.02
C GLN A 52 -5.15 -13.31 -10.92
N ASN A 53 -4.46 -12.21 -10.62
CA ASN A 53 -3.09 -12.25 -10.10
C ASN A 53 -3.12 -11.92 -8.59
N LEU A 54 -3.17 -12.96 -7.75
CA LEU A 54 -3.36 -12.78 -6.30
C LEU A 54 -2.01 -12.60 -5.57
N ILE A 55 -1.38 -11.43 -5.71
CA ILE A 55 -0.27 -11.04 -4.82
C ILE A 55 -0.86 -10.71 -3.45
N THR A 56 -0.66 -11.55 -2.45
CA THR A 56 -1.21 -11.30 -1.11
C THR A 56 -0.27 -10.43 -0.28
N GLY A 57 -0.77 -9.84 0.80
CA GLY A 57 0.10 -9.18 1.78
C GLY A 57 1.06 -10.16 2.46
N LYS A 58 0.63 -11.43 2.63
CA LYS A 58 1.46 -12.47 3.24
C LYS A 58 2.64 -12.86 2.37
N SER A 59 2.45 -12.93 1.04
CA SER A 59 3.55 -13.23 0.11
C SER A 59 4.65 -12.17 0.09
N LEU A 60 4.41 -10.97 0.64
CA LEU A 60 5.43 -9.93 0.75
C LEU A 60 6.35 -10.13 1.96
N LEU A 61 5.95 -10.93 2.96
CA LEU A 61 6.71 -11.13 4.18
C LEU A 61 7.98 -11.96 3.92
N THR A 62 9.08 -11.60 4.57
CA THR A 62 10.33 -12.36 4.46
C THR A 62 10.23 -13.69 5.21
N ASP A 63 9.61 -13.68 6.40
CA ASP A 63 9.36 -14.88 7.19
C ASP A 63 7.88 -15.29 7.06
N GLN A 64 7.64 -16.42 6.40
CA GLN A 64 6.30 -16.96 6.14
C GLN A 64 5.64 -17.61 7.36
N THR A 65 6.36 -17.72 8.48
CA THR A 65 5.76 -18.11 9.78
C THR A 65 4.93 -16.98 10.40
N TYR A 66 5.09 -15.75 9.91
CA TYR A 66 4.24 -14.63 10.30
C TYR A 66 2.96 -14.56 9.46
N GLU A 67 1.94 -13.99 10.07
CA GLU A 67 0.71 -13.60 9.40
C GLU A 67 0.62 -12.07 9.29
N ILE A 68 -0.12 -11.60 8.27
CA ILE A 68 -0.40 -10.16 8.14
C ILE A 68 -1.29 -9.69 9.28
N ALA A 69 -0.95 -8.51 9.82
CA ALA A 69 -1.62 -7.97 10.98
C ALA A 69 -1.85 -6.46 10.83
N THR A 70 -2.79 -5.95 11.60
CA THR A 70 -2.96 -4.52 11.83
C THR A 70 -3.39 -4.26 13.27
N VAL A 71 -3.08 -3.06 13.76
CA VAL A 71 -3.58 -2.59 15.04
C VAL A 71 -4.95 -1.96 14.83
N ARG A 72 -5.94 -2.35 15.62
CA ARG A 72 -7.24 -1.68 15.68
C ARG A 72 -7.40 -0.92 16.98
N LYS A 73 -7.70 0.38 16.87
CA LYS A 73 -8.02 1.22 18.04
C LYS A 73 -9.32 0.69 18.68
N GLY A 74 -9.27 0.46 19.98
CA GLY A 74 -10.37 -0.02 20.81
C GLY A 74 -10.03 0.17 22.28
N ASN A 75 -10.95 -0.21 23.17
CA ASN A 75 -10.70 -0.26 24.62
C ASN A 75 -11.03 -1.68 25.14
N PRO A 76 -10.06 -2.61 25.22
CA PRO A 76 -8.64 -2.45 24.88
C PRO A 76 -8.37 -2.44 23.37
N ARG A 77 -7.20 -1.95 22.98
CA ARG A 77 -6.67 -2.06 21.61
C ARG A 77 -6.41 -3.53 21.28
N GLN A 78 -6.48 -3.91 20.00
CA GLN A 78 -6.26 -5.28 19.57
C GLN A 78 -5.35 -5.40 18.35
N ILE A 79 -4.65 -6.52 18.27
CA ILE A 79 -3.92 -6.98 17.08
C ILE A 79 -4.84 -7.93 16.33
N VAL A 80 -5.20 -7.58 15.09
CA VAL A 80 -6.15 -8.34 14.28
C VAL A 80 -5.58 -8.63 12.90
N LYS A 81 -6.14 -9.63 12.23
CA LYS A 81 -5.92 -9.82 10.79
C LYS A 81 -6.57 -8.65 10.01
N PRO A 82 -5.94 -8.14 8.94
CA PRO A 82 -6.61 -7.23 8.02
C PRO A 82 -7.88 -7.89 7.46
N ALA A 83 -8.88 -7.05 7.12
CA ALA A 83 -10.15 -7.54 6.59
C ALA A 83 -10.04 -8.16 5.18
N THR A 84 -8.92 -7.92 4.50
CA THR A 84 -8.60 -8.49 3.20
C THR A 84 -7.29 -9.27 3.32
N ASP A 85 -6.97 -10.07 2.32
CA ASP A 85 -5.67 -10.73 2.14
C ASP A 85 -4.51 -9.75 1.85
N LYS A 86 -4.75 -8.44 1.96
CA LYS A 86 -3.81 -7.36 1.65
C LYS A 86 -3.47 -6.59 2.92
N LEU A 87 -2.23 -6.15 3.00
CA LEU A 87 -1.79 -5.23 4.04
C LEU A 87 -2.47 -3.86 3.89
N PRO A 88 -2.74 -3.15 5.00
CA PRO A 88 -3.12 -1.75 4.96
C PRO A 88 -2.09 -0.86 4.24
N CYS A 89 -2.50 0.35 3.88
CA CYS A 89 -1.64 1.29 3.14
C CYS A 89 -0.36 1.64 3.92
N LEU A 90 0.80 1.48 3.28
CA LEU A 90 2.05 2.00 3.82
C LEU A 90 2.05 3.53 3.75
N THR A 91 2.13 4.20 4.92
CA THR A 91 2.11 5.67 5.00
C THR A 91 3.48 6.23 5.35
N ALA A 92 3.73 7.49 4.97
CA ALA A 92 4.96 8.18 5.34
C ALA A 92 5.16 8.36 6.85
N SER A 93 4.11 8.19 7.66
CA SER A 93 4.19 8.23 9.12
C SER A 93 4.64 6.90 9.74
N TYR A 94 4.83 5.86 8.93
CA TYR A 94 5.12 4.51 9.40
C TYR A 94 6.42 4.39 10.19
N TYR A 95 7.42 5.24 9.91
CA TYR A 95 8.65 5.34 10.70
C TYR A 95 8.41 5.63 12.19
N LYS A 96 7.22 6.15 12.56
CA LYS A 96 6.84 6.44 13.96
C LYS A 96 6.39 5.18 14.73
N GLY A 97 6.41 3.99 14.12
CA GLY A 97 6.08 2.72 14.77
C GLY A 97 4.81 2.05 14.23
N ILE A 98 4.42 0.91 14.80
CA ILE A 98 3.26 0.12 14.34
C ILE A 98 1.96 0.41 15.10
N ASN A 99 2.02 1.14 16.21
CA ASN A 99 0.95 1.20 17.21
C ASN A 99 -0.28 2.06 16.81
N ALA A 100 -0.24 2.76 15.68
CA ALA A 100 -1.39 3.55 15.23
C ALA A 100 -2.39 2.67 14.48
N ASP A 101 -3.65 3.09 14.50
CA ASP A 101 -4.75 2.36 13.86
C ASP A 101 -4.50 2.12 12.37
N GLY A 102 -4.79 0.91 11.91
CA GLY A 102 -4.77 0.59 10.49
C GLY A 102 -3.37 0.57 9.85
N ARG A 103 -2.29 0.52 10.64
CA ARG A 103 -0.93 0.39 10.08
C ARG A 103 -0.66 -1.06 9.64
N PRO A 104 0.08 -1.27 8.54
CA PRO A 104 0.46 -2.61 8.10
C PRO A 104 1.52 -3.18 9.03
N GLY A 105 1.33 -4.40 9.52
CA GLY A 105 2.29 -5.09 10.37
C GLY A 105 2.22 -6.60 10.17
N LYS A 106 2.98 -7.31 11.00
CA LYS A 106 3.00 -8.77 11.01
C LYS A 106 3.00 -9.29 12.45
N ALA A 107 2.36 -10.43 12.69
CA ALA A 107 2.26 -11.03 14.01
C ALA A 107 2.12 -12.56 13.90
N LYS A 108 2.54 -13.28 14.96
CA LYS A 108 2.30 -14.73 15.11
C LYS A 108 1.05 -15.05 15.93
N SER A 109 0.58 -14.08 16.71
CA SER A 109 -0.59 -14.23 17.59
C SER A 109 -1.50 -13.01 17.45
N PHE A 110 -2.81 -13.25 17.57
CA PHE A 110 -3.87 -12.25 17.43
C PHE A 110 -4.64 -12.11 18.74
N GLY A 111 -5.34 -10.99 18.92
CA GLY A 111 -6.11 -10.67 20.12
C GLY A 111 -5.52 -9.49 20.87
N ASP A 112 -5.18 -9.70 22.14
CA ASP A 112 -4.75 -8.63 23.05
C ASP A 112 -3.52 -7.88 22.54
N TYR A 113 -3.61 -6.56 22.61
CA TYR A 113 -2.51 -5.69 22.24
C TYR A 113 -1.46 -5.66 23.35
N GLU A 114 -0.29 -6.23 23.07
CA GLU A 114 0.91 -6.06 23.86
C GLU A 114 2.08 -5.64 22.97
N ARG A 115 2.98 -4.83 23.54
CA ARG A 115 4.18 -4.40 22.84
C ARG A 115 5.05 -5.62 22.52
N GLY A 116 5.44 -5.77 21.26
CA GLY A 116 6.25 -6.90 20.79
C GLY A 116 5.46 -8.06 20.20
N LYS A 117 4.14 -8.18 20.47
CA LYS A 117 3.29 -9.17 19.79
C LYS A 117 3.02 -8.84 18.32
N ILE A 118 3.06 -7.56 17.97
CA ILE A 118 3.02 -7.07 16.60
C ILE A 118 4.34 -6.40 16.21
N GLU A 119 4.81 -6.71 15.01
CA GLU A 119 6.05 -6.20 14.46
C GLU A 119 5.79 -5.29 13.26
N MET A 120 6.69 -4.34 13.11
CA MET A 120 6.79 -3.57 11.88
C MET A 120 7.30 -4.45 10.74
N LEU A 121 6.86 -4.14 9.54
CA LEU A 121 7.46 -4.65 8.33
C LEU A 121 8.90 -4.12 8.21
N SER A 122 9.79 -4.97 7.69
CA SER A 122 11.14 -4.59 7.36
C SER A 122 11.14 -3.58 6.19
N PRO A 123 12.23 -2.81 5.99
CA PRO A 123 12.35 -1.97 4.80
C PRO A 123 12.22 -2.75 3.48
N VAL A 124 12.72 -3.99 3.43
CA VAL A 124 12.61 -4.86 2.24
C VAL A 124 11.16 -5.30 2.00
N GLU A 125 10.42 -5.66 3.06
CA GLU A 125 8.98 -5.95 2.94
C GLU A 125 8.20 -4.70 2.47
N CYS A 126 8.60 -3.50 2.91
CA CYS A 126 8.03 -2.23 2.44
C CYS A 126 8.40 -1.91 0.98
N GLU A 127 9.59 -2.29 0.52
CA GLU A 127 10.02 -2.19 -0.88
C GLU A 127 9.14 -3.05 -1.77
N ARG A 128 8.93 -4.33 -1.39
CA ARG A 128 8.01 -5.24 -2.07
C ARG A 128 6.58 -4.69 -2.12
N MET A 129 6.10 -4.08 -1.02
CA MET A 129 4.78 -3.41 -1.02
C MET A 129 4.67 -2.32 -2.09
N GLN A 130 5.75 -1.56 -2.33
CA GLN A 130 5.79 -0.50 -3.35
C GLN A 130 6.24 -0.99 -4.73
N THR A 131 6.44 -2.30 -4.89
CA THR A 131 6.90 -2.96 -6.12
C THR A 131 8.22 -2.40 -6.67
N VAL A 132 9.07 -1.87 -5.78
CA VAL A 132 10.47 -1.56 -6.11
C VAL A 132 11.34 -2.79 -5.89
N PRO A 133 12.51 -2.90 -6.54
CA PRO A 133 13.45 -3.99 -6.28
C PRO A 133 13.85 -4.10 -4.81
N GLU A 134 14.19 -5.30 -4.36
CA GLU A 134 14.74 -5.48 -3.02
C GLU A 134 16.09 -4.77 -2.89
N GLY A 135 16.29 -4.06 -1.78
CA GLY A 135 17.49 -3.25 -1.57
C GLY A 135 17.45 -1.90 -2.27
N TYR A 136 16.35 -1.52 -2.94
CA TYR A 136 16.24 -0.24 -3.65
C TYR A 136 16.57 1.00 -2.79
N THR A 137 16.31 0.92 -1.48
CA THR A 137 16.63 2.00 -0.53
C THR A 137 17.78 1.66 0.42
N GLU A 138 18.63 0.69 0.07
CA GLU A 138 19.85 0.36 0.81
C GLU A 138 20.82 1.55 0.86
N GLY A 139 21.65 1.62 1.91
CA GLY A 139 22.53 2.77 2.19
C GLY A 139 21.83 3.98 2.83
N VAL A 140 20.50 4.03 2.86
CA VAL A 140 19.73 5.08 3.53
C VAL A 140 19.38 4.67 4.97
N ALA A 141 19.41 5.62 5.91
CA ALA A 141 19.00 5.40 7.29
C ALA A 141 17.58 4.82 7.38
N LYS A 142 17.38 3.80 8.24
CA LYS A 142 16.13 3.01 8.32
C LYS A 142 14.85 3.86 8.40
N THR A 143 14.84 4.91 9.21
CA THR A 143 13.68 5.81 9.35
C THR A 143 13.38 6.59 8.07
N HIS A 144 14.41 6.96 7.31
CA HIS A 144 14.28 7.64 6.02
C HIS A 144 13.80 6.69 4.93
N ARG A 145 14.23 5.42 4.95
CA ARG A 145 13.68 4.37 4.06
C ARG A 145 12.16 4.27 4.20
N TYR A 146 11.64 4.16 5.43
CA TYR A 146 10.18 4.12 5.65
C TYR A 146 9.46 5.39 5.20
N LYS A 147 10.04 6.58 5.41
CA LYS A 147 9.46 7.84 4.95
C LYS A 147 9.39 7.90 3.42
N ALA A 148 10.49 7.55 2.74
CA ALA A 148 10.58 7.53 1.28
C ALA A 148 9.56 6.55 0.70
N LEU A 149 9.58 5.29 1.16
CA LEU A 149 8.66 4.25 0.69
C LEU A 149 7.19 4.58 1.00
N GLY A 150 6.87 5.20 2.14
CA GLY A 150 5.50 5.60 2.45
C GLY A 150 4.95 6.70 1.54
N ASN A 151 5.82 7.62 1.08
CA ASN A 151 5.50 8.69 0.14
C ASN A 151 5.58 8.27 -1.33
N GLY A 152 6.35 7.23 -1.65
CA GLY A 152 6.55 6.75 -3.01
C GLY A 152 5.27 6.28 -3.71
N PHE A 153 5.37 6.18 -5.03
CA PHE A 153 4.39 5.48 -5.84
C PHE A 153 4.57 3.97 -5.72
N THR A 154 3.48 3.23 -5.95
CA THR A 154 3.58 1.81 -6.29
C THR A 154 4.06 1.75 -7.74
N VAL A 155 5.27 1.24 -7.97
CA VAL A 155 5.93 1.34 -9.29
C VAL A 155 5.10 0.69 -10.40
N ASP A 156 4.50 -0.47 -10.12
CA ASP A 156 3.76 -1.24 -11.14
C ASP A 156 2.46 -0.56 -11.56
N VAL A 157 1.86 0.24 -10.67
CA VAL A 157 0.71 1.09 -11.03
C VAL A 157 1.15 2.16 -12.05
N ILE A 158 2.30 2.78 -11.80
CA ILE A 158 2.83 3.82 -12.69
C ILE A 158 3.28 3.20 -14.02
N ALA A 159 4.00 2.07 -13.97
CA ALA A 159 4.41 1.33 -15.16
C ALA A 159 3.18 0.92 -16.01
N PHE A 160 2.11 0.45 -15.37
CA PHE A 160 0.85 0.15 -16.04
C PHE A 160 0.27 1.39 -16.75
N ILE A 161 0.15 2.53 -16.06
CA ILE A 161 -0.34 3.78 -16.67
C ILE A 161 0.53 4.17 -17.88
N LEU A 162 1.86 4.13 -17.73
CA LEU A 162 2.80 4.49 -18.79
C LEU A 162 2.79 3.50 -19.96
N SER A 163 2.48 2.22 -19.73
CA SER A 163 2.30 1.21 -20.80
C SER A 163 1.08 1.45 -21.69
N CYS A 164 0.24 2.44 -21.35
CA CYS A 164 -0.89 2.86 -22.15
C CYS A 164 -0.55 4.00 -23.13
N ILE A 165 0.68 4.54 -23.05
CA ILE A 165 1.18 5.53 -24.01
C ILE A 165 1.26 4.85 -25.40
N PRO A 166 0.72 5.47 -26.46
CA PRO A 166 0.77 4.94 -27.82
C PRO A 166 2.18 4.71 -28.37
#